data_AF-A0A4Q4MKD0-F1
#
_entry.id   AF-A0A4Q4MKD0-F1
#
_cell.length_a   1.000
_cell.length_b   1.000
_cell.length_c   1.000
_cell.angle_alpha   90.00
_cell.angle_beta   90.00
_cell.angle_gamma   90.00
#
_symmetry.space_group_name_H-M   'P 1'
#
loop_
_entity.id
_entity.type
_entity.pdbx_description
1 polymer ?
#
loop_
_entity_poly.entity_id
_entity_poly.type
_entity_poly.pdbx_seq_one_letter_code
_entity_poly.pdbx_strand_id
1 'polypeptide(L)'
;MAPIKKRTTARAKSARAARPSTAALPKPDGISSLPSSKRDKQKIKHSSFVSKIEKSSAKTQKRRRPNNKLVANLESLADALPDAATAGELETSQARILQPKVKLESMKRKKGAKKRKEKLDKLEKERFNANLAQLVRGTGNATPGADVVQDRWAALKSHVQSNMETKPEFAQQPSQPV
;
A
#
# COMPACT_ATOMS: atom_id res chain seq x y z
N MET A 1 53.74 -24.99 37.71
CA MET A 1 53.53 -24.03 36.59
C MET A 1 52.23 -23.28 36.82
N ALA A 2 52.26 -21.95 36.94
CA ALA A 2 51.04 -21.14 37.13
C ALA A 2 50.33 -20.89 35.79
N PRO A 3 48.98 -20.89 35.73
CA PRO A 3 48.26 -20.74 34.47
C PRO A 3 48.31 -19.29 33.96
N ILE A 4 48.76 -19.14 32.71
CA ILE A 4 48.89 -17.85 32.01
C ILE A 4 47.50 -17.39 31.54
N LYS A 5 47.00 -16.28 32.10
CA LYS A 5 45.73 -15.66 31.70
C LYS A 5 45.86 -15.03 30.31
N LYS A 6 45.16 -15.58 29.31
CA LYS A 6 45.14 -15.04 27.94
C LYS A 6 44.41 -13.70 27.89
N ARG A 7 45.04 -12.69 27.27
CA ARG A 7 44.48 -11.34 27.09
C ARG A 7 43.27 -11.38 26.14
N THR A 8 42.16 -10.78 26.54
CA THR A 8 40.94 -10.69 25.74
C THR A 8 41.12 -9.71 24.58
N THR A 9 40.69 -10.11 23.38
CA THR A 9 40.87 -9.31 22.15
C THR A 9 39.94 -8.09 22.13
N ALA A 10 40.35 -7.02 21.45
CA ALA A 10 39.56 -5.79 21.32
C ALA A 10 38.17 -6.03 20.71
N ARG A 11 38.06 -7.00 19.80
CA ARG A 11 36.78 -7.43 19.22
C ARG A 11 35.82 -7.99 20.28
N ALA A 12 36.31 -8.82 21.20
CA ALA A 12 35.51 -9.36 22.30
C ALA A 12 35.07 -8.26 23.29
N LYS A 13 35.90 -7.24 23.50
CA LYS A 13 35.54 -6.07 24.32
C LYS A 13 34.44 -5.23 23.68
N SER A 14 34.53 -4.97 22.37
CA SER A 14 33.49 -4.20 21.65
C SER A 14 32.14 -4.93 21.61
N ALA A 15 32.14 -6.25 21.47
CA ALA A 15 30.92 -7.05 21.48
C ALA A 15 30.22 -7.04 22.86
N ARG A 16 30.99 -6.88 23.95
CA ARG A 16 30.45 -6.73 25.30
C ARG A 16 29.93 -5.32 25.56
N ALA A 17 30.55 -4.29 24.99
CA ALA A 17 30.08 -2.90 25.07
C ALA A 17 28.82 -2.64 24.22
N ALA A 18 28.61 -3.42 23.15
CA ALA A 18 27.40 -3.36 22.32
C ALA A 18 26.21 -4.14 22.89
N ARG A 19 26.39 -4.88 23.99
CA ARG A 19 25.27 -5.43 24.75
C ARG A 19 24.69 -4.32 25.62
N PRO A 20 23.41 -3.94 25.48
CA PRO A 20 22.79 -3.05 26.44
C PRO A 20 22.93 -3.69 27.81
N SER A 21 23.63 -3.00 28.72
CA SER A 21 23.57 -3.30 30.15
C SER A 21 22.09 -3.39 30.51
N THR A 22 21.64 -4.55 30.98
CA THR A 22 20.27 -4.69 31.48
C THR A 22 20.16 -3.81 32.71
N ALA A 23 19.80 -2.56 32.51
CA ALA A 23 19.26 -1.71 33.55
C ALA A 23 18.18 -2.54 34.24
N ALA A 24 18.34 -2.77 35.54
CA ALA A 24 17.38 -3.51 36.34
C ALA A 24 16.03 -2.80 36.20
N LEU A 25 15.13 -3.40 35.43
CA LEU A 25 13.74 -2.98 35.32
C LEU A 25 13.10 -3.12 36.70
N PRO A 26 12.28 -2.16 37.16
CA PRO A 26 11.47 -2.36 38.35
C PRO A 26 10.64 -3.63 38.17
N LYS A 27 10.76 -4.56 39.13
CA LYS A 27 9.93 -5.77 39.18
C LYS A 27 8.47 -5.30 39.31
N PRO A 28 7.57 -5.69 38.40
CA PRO A 28 6.16 -5.42 38.60
C PRO A 28 5.66 -6.36 39.70
N ASP A 29 5.42 -5.80 40.89
CA ASP A 29 4.61 -6.42 41.92
C ASP A 29 3.18 -6.58 41.37
N GLY A 30 2.87 -7.76 40.83
CA GLY A 30 1.63 -7.98 40.10
C GLY A 30 1.60 -9.29 39.33
N ILE A 31 1.73 -10.40 40.06
CA ILE A 31 1.57 -11.77 39.57
C ILE A 31 0.08 -12.04 39.22
N SER A 32 -0.48 -11.41 38.18
CA SER A 32 -1.71 -11.89 37.51
C SER A 32 -2.05 -11.15 36.20
N SER A 33 -1.11 -11.01 35.25
CA SER A 33 -1.52 -10.65 33.87
C SER A 33 -0.62 -11.24 32.79
N LEU A 34 0.02 -12.38 33.07
CA LEU A 34 0.66 -13.15 32.01
C LEU A 34 -0.43 -13.55 31.00
N PRO A 35 -0.29 -13.27 29.69
CA PRO A 35 -1.29 -13.66 28.70
C PRO A 35 -1.43 -15.19 28.69
N SER A 36 -2.51 -15.68 29.27
CA SER A 36 -2.81 -17.10 29.44
C SER A 36 -2.98 -17.80 28.08
N SER A 37 -3.52 -17.09 27.09
CA SER A 37 -3.75 -17.63 25.74
C SER A 37 -2.68 -17.24 24.72
N LYS A 38 -2.44 -18.12 23.73
CA LYS A 38 -1.67 -17.82 22.51
C LYS A 38 -2.25 -16.61 21.76
N ARG A 39 -3.59 -16.42 21.81
CA ARG A 39 -4.24 -15.26 21.21
C ARG A 39 -3.85 -13.95 21.89
N ASP A 40 -3.78 -13.94 23.22
CA ASP A 40 -3.41 -12.71 23.96
C ASP A 40 -1.96 -12.33 23.71
N LYS A 41 -1.07 -13.32 23.66
CA LYS A 41 0.33 -13.11 23.25
C LYS A 41 0.42 -12.49 21.85
N GLN A 42 -0.41 -12.95 20.92
CA GLN A 42 -0.44 -12.40 19.57
C GLN A 42 -1.01 -10.97 19.54
N LYS A 43 -2.10 -10.69 20.27
CA LYS A 43 -2.70 -9.35 20.38
C LYS A 43 -1.73 -8.35 20.98
N ILE A 44 -1.04 -8.71 22.06
CA ILE A 44 -0.04 -7.86 22.70
C ILE A 44 1.11 -7.56 21.73
N LYS A 45 1.65 -8.58 21.05
CA LYS A 45 2.70 -8.39 20.03
C LYS A 45 2.26 -7.47 18.91
N HIS A 46 1.03 -7.62 18.45
CA HIS A 46 0.46 -6.79 17.40
C HIS A 46 0.29 -5.34 17.85
N SER A 47 -0.29 -5.11 19.03
CA SER A 47 -0.47 -3.78 19.62
C SER A 47 0.87 -3.04 19.80
N SER A 48 1.87 -3.73 20.37
CA SER A 48 3.23 -3.17 20.52
C SER A 48 3.88 -2.82 19.18
N PHE A 49 3.66 -3.64 18.15
CA PHE A 49 4.18 -3.39 16.81
C PHE A 49 3.51 -2.17 16.14
N VAL A 50 2.19 -2.07 16.23
CA VAL A 50 1.42 -0.95 15.66
C VAL A 50 1.82 0.37 16.33
N SER A 51 1.92 0.41 17.66
CA SER A 51 2.35 1.62 18.38
C SER A 51 3.75 2.08 17.98
N LYS A 52 4.66 1.14 17.65
CA LYS A 52 6.02 1.46 17.20
C LYS A 52 6.02 2.07 15.79
N ILE A 53 5.11 1.65 14.91
CA ILE A 53 5.02 2.16 13.53
C ILE A 53 4.36 3.53 13.50
N GLU A 54 3.24 3.71 14.18
CA GLU A 54 2.53 4.99 14.23
C GLU A 54 3.45 6.11 14.74
N LYS A 55 4.24 5.83 15.78
CA LYS A 55 5.18 6.80 16.37
C LYS A 55 6.49 7.00 15.58
N SER A 56 6.81 6.14 14.60
CA SER A 56 8.06 6.24 13.80
C SER A 56 7.86 6.79 12.38
N SER A 57 6.68 7.33 12.07
CA SER A 57 6.38 7.97 10.77
C SER A 57 7.18 9.27 10.54
N ALA A 58 7.65 9.93 11.60
CA ALA A 58 8.50 11.12 11.51
C ALA A 58 9.91 10.75 11.03
N LYS A 59 10.10 10.68 9.71
CA LYS A 59 11.44 10.57 9.12
C LYS A 59 12.22 11.83 9.45
N THR A 60 13.31 11.70 10.20
CA THR A 60 14.27 12.79 10.39
C THR A 60 14.78 13.21 9.02
N GLN A 61 14.51 14.46 8.63
CA GLN A 61 14.85 14.97 7.31
C GLN A 61 16.37 14.89 7.13
N LYS A 62 16.84 13.98 6.27
CA LYS A 62 18.27 13.89 5.92
C LYS A 62 18.64 15.18 5.19
N ARG A 63 19.29 16.10 5.90
CA ARG A 63 19.83 17.34 5.33
C ARG A 63 20.86 16.97 4.26
N ARG A 64 20.52 17.18 2.99
CA ARG A 64 21.48 17.06 1.88
C ARG A 64 22.50 18.19 2.01
N ARG A 65 23.75 17.94 1.59
CA ARG A 65 24.83 18.95 1.57
C ARG A 65 24.37 20.21 0.82
N PRO A 66 24.80 21.42 1.22
CA PRO A 66 24.36 22.67 0.60
C PRO A 66 24.64 22.75 -0.91
N ASN A 67 25.65 22.02 -1.41
CA ASN A 67 26.00 21.93 -2.83
C ASN A 67 25.01 21.09 -3.67
N ASN A 68 24.02 20.44 -3.05
CA ASN A 68 22.95 19.71 -3.75
C ASN A 68 21.57 20.35 -3.49
N LYS A 69 21.54 21.64 -3.12
CA LYS A 69 20.29 22.39 -3.07
C LYS A 69 19.89 22.69 -4.51
N LEU A 70 18.68 22.27 -4.89
CA LEU A 70 18.07 22.73 -6.13
C LEU A 70 17.91 24.24 -6.01
N VAL A 71 18.56 24.99 -6.89
CA VAL A 71 18.40 26.45 -6.98
C VAL A 71 17.04 26.70 -7.63
N ALA A 72 16.01 26.87 -6.81
CA ALA A 72 14.65 27.12 -7.26
C ALA A 72 14.41 28.62 -7.50
N ASN A 73 15.30 29.27 -8.25
CA ASN A 73 15.12 30.67 -8.67
C ASN A 73 14.38 30.71 -10.01
N LEU A 74 13.56 31.73 -10.25
CA LEU A 74 12.78 31.88 -11.48
C LEU A 74 13.66 31.88 -12.74
N GLU A 75 14.89 32.41 -12.65
CA GLU A 75 15.86 32.41 -13.74
C GLU A 75 16.38 31.00 -14.07
N SER A 76 16.62 30.15 -13.06
CA SER A 76 17.03 28.75 -13.27
C SER A 76 15.91 27.89 -13.85
N LEU A 77 14.65 28.28 -13.62
CA LEU A 77 13.51 27.62 -14.25
C LEU A 77 13.42 28.02 -15.72
N ALA A 78 13.60 29.31 -16.05
CA ALA A 78 13.60 29.82 -17.42
C ALA A 78 14.68 29.15 -18.30
N ASP A 79 15.89 28.98 -17.77
CA ASP A 79 17.01 28.34 -18.46
C ASP A 79 16.83 26.82 -18.65
N ALA A 80 15.95 26.21 -17.85
CA ALA A 80 15.60 24.79 -17.94
C ALA A 80 14.39 24.53 -18.85
N LEU A 81 13.71 25.57 -19.34
CA LEU A 81 12.70 25.39 -20.38
C LEU A 81 13.41 25.03 -21.69
N PRO A 82 12.95 23.98 -22.41
CA PRO A 82 13.45 23.72 -23.76
C PRO A 82 13.11 24.92 -24.64
N ASP A 83 14.10 25.44 -25.38
CA ASP A 83 13.88 26.53 -26.33
C ASP A 83 12.75 26.16 -27.28
N ALA A 84 11.63 26.87 -27.17
CA ALA A 84 10.40 26.63 -27.93
C ALA A 84 10.59 26.71 -29.46
N ALA A 85 11.76 27.15 -29.94
CA ALA A 85 12.15 27.10 -31.34
C ALA A 85 12.54 25.70 -31.85
N THR A 86 12.79 24.73 -30.95
CA THR A 86 13.20 23.35 -31.32
C THR A 86 12.08 22.31 -31.18
N ALA A 87 10.94 22.69 -30.61
CA ALA A 87 9.75 21.84 -30.51
C ALA A 87 8.84 22.08 -31.73
N GLY A 88 9.28 21.58 -32.88
CA GLY A 88 8.39 21.43 -34.03
C GLY A 88 7.15 20.63 -33.66
N GLU A 89 6.00 21.18 -34.03
CA GLU A 89 4.74 20.45 -34.25
C GLU A 89 4.06 19.87 -33.00
N LEU A 90 3.25 20.71 -32.35
CA LEU A 90 2.21 20.29 -31.41
C LEU A 90 1.12 19.50 -32.16
N GLU A 91 1.37 18.21 -32.38
CA GLU A 91 0.38 17.24 -32.85
C GLU A 91 -0.66 16.98 -31.74
N THR A 92 -1.81 17.67 -31.85
CA THR A 92 -3.06 17.36 -31.17
C THR A 92 -3.64 16.04 -31.68
N SER A 93 -3.05 14.91 -31.29
CA SER A 93 -3.45 13.60 -31.80
C SER A 93 -3.48 12.54 -30.70
N GLN A 94 -4.68 12.36 -30.14
CA GLN A 94 -5.17 11.17 -29.45
C GLN A 94 -4.40 10.79 -28.17
N ALA A 95 -5.11 10.42 -27.12
CA ALA A 95 -4.51 9.85 -25.92
C ALA A 95 -3.85 8.51 -26.27
N ARG A 96 -2.63 8.56 -26.81
CA ARG A 96 -1.78 7.41 -26.98
C ARG A 96 -1.55 6.91 -25.58
N ILE A 97 -2.20 5.81 -25.22
CA ILE A 97 -1.83 5.01 -24.05
C ILE A 97 -0.41 4.57 -24.34
N LEU A 98 0.55 5.39 -23.94
CA LEU A 98 1.96 5.08 -23.98
C LEU A 98 2.11 3.94 -22.99
N GLN A 99 1.97 2.71 -23.52
CA GLN A 99 2.34 1.49 -22.83
C GLN A 99 3.70 1.77 -22.19
N PRO A 100 3.82 1.76 -20.85
CA PRO A 100 5.05 2.16 -20.22
C PRO A 100 6.17 1.28 -20.76
N LYS A 101 7.24 1.91 -21.26
CA LYS A 101 8.44 1.25 -21.81
C LYS A 101 9.00 0.17 -20.87
N VAL A 102 8.67 0.24 -19.58
CA VAL A 102 9.01 -0.75 -18.56
C VAL A 102 7.74 -1.40 -18.04
N LYS A 103 7.62 -2.74 -18.21
CA LYS A 103 6.58 -3.53 -17.55
C LYS A 103 6.79 -3.43 -16.03
N LEU A 104 5.92 -2.67 -15.36
CA LEU A 104 5.92 -2.54 -13.90
C LEU A 104 5.45 -3.87 -13.30
N GLU A 105 6.37 -4.80 -13.04
CA GLU A 105 6.05 -5.96 -12.23
C GLU A 105 5.84 -5.54 -10.79
N SER A 106 4.64 -5.78 -10.26
CA SER A 106 4.28 -5.40 -8.89
C SER A 106 5.10 -6.11 -7.81
N MET A 107 5.83 -7.18 -8.15
CA MET A 107 6.62 -7.96 -7.22
C MET A 107 7.97 -8.37 -7.82
N LYS A 108 9.05 -8.15 -7.06
CA LYS A 108 10.39 -8.65 -7.43
C LYS A 108 10.36 -10.16 -7.60
N ARG A 109 10.83 -10.67 -8.75
CA ARG A 109 10.97 -12.11 -9.04
C ARG A 109 11.97 -12.73 -8.07
N LYS A 110 11.46 -13.34 -6.99
CA LYS A 110 12.23 -14.11 -6.01
C LYS A 110 11.67 -15.54 -5.95
N LYS A 111 12.49 -16.52 -5.55
CA LYS A 111 12.03 -17.91 -5.35
C LYS A 111 10.84 -17.91 -4.38
N GLY A 112 9.70 -18.44 -4.84
CA GLY A 112 8.45 -18.46 -4.07
C GLY A 112 7.60 -17.20 -4.13
N ALA A 113 8.00 -16.15 -4.87
CA ALA A 113 7.19 -14.94 -5.04
C ALA A 113 5.82 -15.25 -5.71
N LYS A 114 5.81 -16.13 -6.73
CA LYS A 114 4.56 -16.57 -7.38
C LYS A 114 3.61 -17.28 -6.40
N LYS A 115 4.14 -18.16 -5.54
CA LYS A 115 3.34 -18.84 -4.50
C LYS A 115 2.78 -17.88 -3.45
N ARG A 116 3.56 -16.84 -3.07
CA ARG A 116 3.08 -15.80 -2.15
C ARG A 116 2.01 -14.93 -2.79
N LYS A 117 2.19 -14.56 -4.07
CA LYS A 117 1.19 -13.85 -4.85
C LYS A 117 -0.10 -14.66 -4.93
N GLU A 118 -0.03 -15.92 -5.36
CA GLU A 118 -1.18 -16.82 -5.43
C GLU A 118 -1.91 -16.97 -4.08
N LYS A 119 -1.17 -17.07 -2.98
CA LYS A 119 -1.75 -17.10 -1.64
C LYS A 119 -2.47 -15.78 -1.28
N LEU A 120 -1.89 -14.63 -1.63
CA LEU A 120 -2.51 -13.33 -1.42
C LEU A 120 -3.77 -13.20 -2.28
N ASP A 121 -3.67 -13.49 -3.57
CA ASP A 121 -4.79 -13.46 -4.51
C ASP A 121 -5.94 -14.37 -4.03
N LYS A 122 -5.63 -15.55 -3.48
CA LYS A 122 -6.64 -16.45 -2.90
C LYS A 122 -7.34 -15.83 -1.69
N LEU A 123 -6.57 -15.27 -0.75
CA LEU A 123 -7.14 -14.61 0.44
C LEU A 123 -7.95 -13.36 0.08
N GLU A 124 -7.52 -12.62 -0.94
CA GLU A 124 -8.25 -11.45 -1.45
C GLU A 124 -9.56 -11.87 -2.12
N LYS A 125 -9.56 -12.94 -2.92
CA LYS A 125 -10.79 -13.52 -3.48
C LYS A 125 -11.76 -13.97 -2.40
N GLU A 126 -11.28 -14.66 -1.36
CA GLU A 126 -12.12 -15.09 -0.23
C GLU A 126 -12.73 -13.89 0.50
N ARG A 127 -11.94 -12.84 0.75
CA ARG A 127 -12.43 -11.60 1.37
C ARG A 127 -13.44 -10.88 0.49
N PHE A 128 -13.18 -10.80 -0.81
CA PHE A 128 -14.07 -10.18 -1.77
C PHE A 128 -15.39 -10.95 -1.86
N ASN A 129 -15.35 -12.28 -1.92
CA ASN A 129 -16.54 -13.13 -1.93
C ASN A 129 -17.36 -12.96 -0.63
N ALA A 130 -16.70 -12.88 0.53
CA ALA A 130 -17.38 -12.63 1.79
C ALA A 130 -18.03 -11.24 1.84
N ASN A 131 -17.34 -10.21 1.36
CA ASN A 131 -17.87 -8.85 1.28
C ASN A 131 -19.03 -8.76 0.27
N LEU A 132 -18.92 -9.45 -0.87
CA LEU A 132 -19.97 -9.55 -1.87
C LEU A 132 -21.19 -10.29 -1.32
N ALA A 133 -21.00 -11.40 -0.60
CA ALA A 133 -22.09 -12.10 0.06
C ALA A 133 -22.78 -11.22 1.11
N GLN A 134 -22.03 -10.39 1.84
CA GLN A 134 -22.61 -9.41 2.77
C GLN A 134 -23.36 -8.31 2.06
N LEU A 135 -22.86 -7.82 0.93
CA LEU A 135 -23.55 -6.83 0.10
C LEU A 135 -24.85 -7.40 -0.48
N VAL A 136 -24.81 -8.60 -1.07
CA VAL A 136 -25.99 -9.32 -1.57
C VAL A 136 -27.00 -9.59 -0.46
N ARG A 137 -26.54 -9.88 0.76
CA ARG A 137 -27.41 -10.09 1.92
C ARG A 137 -27.96 -8.78 2.50
N GLY A 138 -27.27 -7.66 2.30
CA GLY A 138 -27.74 -6.31 2.59
C GLY A 138 -28.71 -5.77 1.54
N THR A 139 -28.64 -6.27 0.31
CA THR A 139 -29.59 -6.00 -0.78
C THR A 139 -30.56 -7.19 -0.92
N GLY A 140 -31.44 -7.38 0.07
CA GLY A 140 -32.61 -8.29 0.05
C GLY A 140 -32.52 -9.57 -0.82
N ASN A 141 -32.33 -10.72 -0.18
CA ASN A 141 -32.70 -12.07 -0.66
C ASN A 141 -32.54 -12.37 -2.18
N ALA A 142 -31.33 -12.32 -2.73
CA ALA A 142 -31.05 -12.90 -4.04
C ALA A 142 -30.30 -14.24 -3.91
N THR A 143 -30.96 -15.32 -4.32
CA THR A 143 -30.49 -16.70 -4.46
C THR A 143 -29.31 -16.80 -5.45
N PRO A 144 -28.32 -17.69 -5.26
CA PRO A 144 -27.16 -17.76 -6.15
C PRO A 144 -27.50 -18.51 -7.44
N GLY A 145 -27.79 -17.76 -8.50
CA GLY A 145 -28.06 -18.25 -9.86
C GLY A 145 -27.75 -17.16 -10.89
N ALA A 146 -27.84 -17.46 -12.19
CA ALA A 146 -27.58 -16.52 -13.28
C ALA A 146 -28.30 -15.15 -13.14
N ASP A 147 -29.38 -15.13 -12.37
CA ASP A 147 -30.14 -13.94 -11.96
C ASP A 147 -29.31 -12.93 -11.17
N VAL A 148 -28.34 -13.36 -10.35
CA VAL A 148 -27.44 -12.43 -9.61
C VAL A 148 -26.56 -11.63 -10.56
N VAL A 149 -26.16 -12.22 -11.70
CA VAL A 149 -25.42 -11.46 -12.72
C VAL A 149 -26.37 -10.48 -13.40
N GLN A 150 -27.58 -10.89 -13.77
CA GLN A 150 -28.56 -9.98 -14.36
C GLN A 150 -28.94 -8.83 -13.42
N ASP A 151 -29.17 -9.10 -12.14
CA ASP A 151 -29.46 -8.11 -11.11
C ASP A 151 -28.28 -7.15 -10.88
N ARG A 152 -27.04 -7.66 -10.90
CA ARG A 152 -25.84 -6.80 -10.81
C ARG A 152 -25.71 -5.89 -12.02
N TRP A 153 -26.01 -6.38 -13.23
CA TRP A 153 -25.97 -5.59 -14.44
C TRP A 153 -27.12 -4.59 -14.51
N ALA A 154 -28.31 -4.94 -14.01
CA ALA A 154 -29.43 -4.04 -13.86
C ALA A 154 -29.12 -2.92 -12.85
N ALA A 155 -28.57 -3.26 -11.69
CA ALA A 155 -28.14 -2.29 -10.68
C ALA A 155 -27.05 -1.35 -11.21
N LEU A 156 -26.07 -1.89 -11.96
CA LEU A 156 -25.04 -1.08 -12.61
C LEU A 156 -25.64 -0.13 -13.65
N LYS A 157 -26.53 -0.63 -14.51
CA LYS A 157 -27.22 0.21 -15.52
C LYS A 157 -28.02 1.33 -14.85
N SER A 158 -28.77 1.02 -13.79
CA SER A 158 -29.52 2.00 -13.00
C SER A 158 -28.60 3.04 -12.34
N HIS A 159 -27.49 2.61 -11.74
CA HIS A 159 -26.53 3.51 -11.10
C HIS A 159 -25.87 4.47 -12.10
N VAL A 160 -25.45 3.95 -13.26
CA VAL A 160 -24.85 4.75 -14.34
C VAL A 160 -25.89 5.71 -14.91
N GLN A 161 -27.12 5.26 -15.17
CA GLN A 161 -28.21 6.11 -15.65
C GLN A 161 -28.56 7.22 -14.64
N SER A 162 -28.49 6.93 -13.33
CA SER A 162 -28.76 7.90 -12.28
C SER A 162 -27.65 8.93 -12.07
N ASN A 163 -26.39 8.60 -12.39
CA ASN A 163 -25.24 9.49 -12.16
C ASN A 163 -24.71 10.16 -13.43
N MET A 164 -25.12 9.72 -14.62
CA MET A 164 -24.71 10.36 -15.86
C MET A 164 -25.64 11.51 -16.22
N GLU A 165 -25.05 12.67 -16.53
CA GLU A 165 -25.75 13.80 -17.11
C GLU A 165 -26.32 13.38 -18.47
N THR A 166 -27.64 13.20 -18.54
CA THR A 166 -28.33 12.99 -19.81
C THR A 166 -28.49 14.33 -20.50
N LYS A 167 -27.72 14.56 -21.56
CA LYS A 167 -27.91 15.74 -22.39
C LYS A 167 -29.32 15.69 -23.01
N PRO A 168 -30.08 16.81 -23.02
CA PRO A 168 -31.47 16.83 -23.45
C PRO A 168 -31.66 16.39 -24.92
N GLU A 169 -30.61 16.50 -25.74
CA GLU A 169 -30.56 16.03 -27.13
C GLU A 169 -30.78 14.51 -27.31
N PHE A 170 -30.64 13.70 -26.25
CA PHE A 170 -30.85 12.24 -26.31
C PHE A 170 -32.14 11.77 -25.62
N ALA A 171 -32.89 12.66 -24.98
CA ALA A 171 -34.12 12.30 -24.25
C ALA A 171 -35.37 12.21 -25.17
N GLN A 172 -35.26 12.61 -26.43
CA GLN A 172 -36.37 12.68 -27.38
C GLN A 172 -36.03 12.01 -28.71
N GLN A 173 -36.48 10.76 -28.89
CA GLN A 173 -36.96 10.26 -30.17
C GLN A 173 -38.10 9.25 -29.90
N PRO A 174 -39.35 9.69 -29.67
CA PRO A 174 -40.49 8.84 -29.97
C PRO A 174 -40.58 8.71 -31.49
N SER A 175 -40.15 7.57 -32.01
CA SER A 175 -40.38 7.19 -33.41
C SER A 175 -41.89 7.18 -33.67
N GLN A 176 -42.35 8.15 -34.45
CA GLN A 176 -43.69 8.16 -35.02
C GLN A 176 -43.87 6.89 -35.88
N PRO A 177 -44.93 6.10 -35.68
CA PRO A 177 -45.30 5.06 -36.64
C PRO A 177 -45.81 5.73 -37.93
N VAL A 178 -45.28 5.28 -39.07
CA VAL A 178 -45.84 5.54 -40.41
C VAL A 178 -46.83 4.43 -40.75
#